data_AF-A0A2U8U1F7-F1
#
_entry.id   AF-A0A2U8U1F7-F1
#
_cell.length_a   1.000
_cell.length_b   1.000
_cell.length_c   1.000
_cell.angle_alpha   90.00
_cell.angle_beta   90.00
_cell.angle_gamma   90.00
#
_symmetry.space_group_name_H-M   'P 1'
#
loop_
_entity.id
_entity.type
_entity.pdbx_description
1 polymer ?
#
loop_
_entity_poly.entity_id
_entity_poly.type
_entity_poly.pdbx_seq_one_letter_code
_entity_poly.pdbx_strand_id
1 'polypeptide(L)'
;MIFIETLIFTADLPSHLGDQEYSEFQQYLAEHPEAGALIEGTGGLRKIRWAAHGKGKSAGVRVIYYHVTSAFQIRLLLIYRKGIQDSLSGKEKAVLCAINKGWK
;
A
#
# COMPACT_ATOMS: atom_id res chain seq x y z
N MET A 1 2.80 11.84 -10.40
CA MET A 1 2.67 10.39 -10.16
C MET A 1 1.19 10.08 -10.18
N ILE A 2 0.75 9.02 -10.86
CA ILE A 2 -0.65 8.61 -10.86
C ILE A 2 -0.84 7.51 -9.80
N PHE A 3 -1.86 7.66 -8.95
CA PHE A 3 -2.25 6.63 -7.99
C PHE A 3 -3.46 5.88 -8.52
N ILE A 4 -3.40 4.55 -8.52
CA ILE A 4 -4.50 3.69 -8.93
C ILE A 4 -4.80 2.75 -7.77
N GLU A 5 -6.06 2.73 -7.34
CA GLU A 5 -6.49 1.94 -6.20
C GLU A 5 -7.22 0.68 -6.67
N THR A 6 -7.07 -0.42 -5.92
CA THR A 6 -8.03 -1.52 -6.04
C THR A 6 -9.31 -1.18 -5.28
N LEU A 7 -10.42 -1.82 -5.64
CA LEU A 7 -11.70 -1.64 -4.96
C LEU A 7 -11.62 -1.93 -3.45
N ILE A 8 -10.80 -2.92 -3.05
CA ILE A 8 -10.60 -3.28 -1.64
C ILE A 8 -9.87 -2.15 -0.91
N PHE A 9 -8.82 -1.59 -1.53
CA PHE A 9 -8.09 -0.46 -0.95
C PHE A 9 -9.02 0.73 -0.72
N THR A 10 -9.79 1.12 -1.74
CA THR A 10 -10.71 2.26 -1.66
C THR A 10 -11.80 2.04 -0.59
N ALA A 11 -12.30 0.81 -0.46
CA ALA A 11 -13.31 0.48 0.54
C ALA A 11 -12.78 0.56 1.99
N ASP A 12 -11.53 0.11 2.22
CA ASP A 12 -10.93 0.07 3.55
C ASP A 12 -10.29 1.40 3.99
N LEU A 13 -9.92 2.25 3.03
CA LEU A 13 -9.20 3.51 3.27
C LEU A 13 -9.85 4.41 4.35
N PRO A 14 -11.16 4.70 4.33
CA PRO A 14 -11.77 5.62 5.30
C PRO A 14 -11.73 5.12 6.75
N SER A 15 -11.58 3.80 6.94
CA SER A 15 -11.43 3.19 8.27
C SER A 15 -10.01 3.34 8.84
N HIS A 16 -9.09 3.87 8.03
CA HIS A 16 -7.65 3.80 8.27
C HIS A 16 -6.97 5.16 8.20
N LEU A 17 -7.27 5.98 7.20
CA LEU A 17 -6.73 7.33 7.03
C LEU A 17 -7.85 8.30 6.67
N GLY A 18 -7.82 9.49 7.27
CA GLY A 18 -8.62 10.60 6.78
C GLY A 18 -8.02 11.21 5.51
N ASP A 19 -8.79 12.04 4.80
CA ASP A 19 -8.39 12.62 3.51
C ASP A 19 -7.05 13.37 3.56
N GLN A 20 -6.81 14.13 4.64
CA GLN A 20 -5.56 14.86 4.84
C GLN A 20 -4.36 13.91 5.01
N GLU A 21 -4.51 12.88 5.84
CA GLU A 21 -3.46 11.89 6.10
C GLU A 21 -3.18 11.03 4.87
N TYR A 22 -4.22 10.77 4.06
CA TYR A 22 -4.07 10.06 2.79
C TYR A 22 -3.37 10.92 1.74
N SER A 23 -3.67 12.22 1.68
CA SER A 23 -2.97 13.18 0.81
C SER A 23 -1.48 13.25 1.17
N GLU A 24 -1.15 13.34 2.46
CA GLU A 24 0.24 13.31 2.96
C GLU A 24 0.96 12.00 2.60
N PHE A 25 0.26 10.87 2.73
CA PHE A 25 0.78 9.57 2.32
C PHE A 25 1.09 9.53 0.81
N GLN A 26 0.17 10.00 -0.03
CA GLN A 26 0.37 10.03 -1.48
C GLN A 26 1.53 10.96 -1.87
N GLN A 27 1.63 12.14 -1.26
CA GLN A 27 2.75 13.07 -1.49
C GLN A 27 4.09 12.41 -1.15
N TYR A 28 4.20 11.83 0.05
CA TYR A 28 5.41 11.12 0.47
C TYR A 28 5.77 9.98 -0.49
N LEU A 29 4.79 9.18 -0.92
CA LEU A 29 5.05 8.05 -1.79
C LEU A 29 5.37 8.47 -3.23
N ALA A 30 4.91 9.64 -3.68
CA ALA A 30 5.28 10.20 -4.96
C ALA A 30 6.76 10.63 -5.00
N GLU A 31 7.28 11.17 -3.88
CA GLU A 31 8.68 11.56 -3.72
C GLU A 31 9.59 10.36 -3.43
N HIS A 32 9.08 9.38 -2.68
CA HIS A 32 9.83 8.20 -2.24
C HIS A 32 9.11 6.90 -2.64
N PRO A 33 8.97 6.61 -3.94
CA PRO A 33 8.20 5.45 -4.41
C PRO A 33 8.84 4.11 -4.02
N GLU A 34 10.10 4.11 -3.57
CA GLU A 34 10.82 2.91 -3.10
C GLU A 34 10.89 2.76 -1.57
N ALA A 35 10.27 3.67 -0.80
CA ALA A 35 10.31 3.65 0.66
C ALA A 35 9.71 2.37 1.27
N GLY A 36 8.82 1.69 0.56
CA GLY A 36 8.30 0.39 0.96
C GLY A 36 9.31 -0.74 0.75
N ALA A 37 9.43 -1.61 1.75
CA ALA A 37 10.25 -2.81 1.68
C ALA A 37 9.68 -3.80 0.65
N LEU A 38 10.55 -4.35 -0.20
CA LEU A 38 10.17 -5.35 -1.19
C LEU A 38 9.60 -6.61 -0.51
N ILE A 39 8.50 -7.13 -1.04
CA ILE A 39 7.93 -8.40 -0.60
C ILE A 39 8.40 -9.48 -1.57
N GLU A 40 9.38 -10.26 -1.16
CA GLU A 40 9.92 -11.35 -1.97
C GLU A 40 8.85 -12.37 -2.38
N GLY A 41 8.97 -12.87 -3.61
CA GLY A 41 8.05 -13.85 -4.20
C GLY A 41 6.73 -13.28 -4.72
N THR A 42 6.54 -11.95 -4.74
CA THR A 42 5.30 -11.31 -5.22
C THR A 42 5.41 -10.62 -6.58
N GLY A 43 6.60 -10.65 -7.19
CA GLY A 43 6.84 -9.98 -8.48
C GLY A 43 6.95 -8.46 -8.38
N GLY A 44 7.45 -7.95 -7.26
CA GLY A 44 7.83 -6.54 -7.09
C GLY A 44 6.91 -5.71 -6.21
N LEU A 45 5.97 -6.31 -5.46
CA LEU A 45 5.16 -5.57 -4.50
C LEU A 45 6.04 -5.06 -3.35
N ARG A 46 5.68 -3.90 -2.82
CA ARG A 46 6.33 -3.23 -1.71
C ARG A 46 5.35 -3.02 -0.57
N LYS A 47 5.86 -3.06 0.67
CA LYS A 47 5.11 -2.79 1.89
C LYS A 47 5.70 -1.60 2.63
N ILE A 48 4.91 -0.54 2.78
CA ILE A 48 5.26 0.63 3.58
C ILE A 48 4.47 0.64 4.89
N ARG A 49 5.14 1.07 5.96
CA ARG A 49 4.50 1.36 7.26
C ARG A 49 4.30 2.87 7.32
N TRP A 50 3.06 3.33 7.37
CA TRP A 50 2.72 4.74 7.43
C TRP A 50 2.12 5.06 8.79
N ALA A 51 2.60 6.12 9.43
CA ALA A 51 2.05 6.62 10.68
C ALA A 51 1.39 7.97 10.38
N ALA A 52 0.08 8.02 10.54
CA ALA A 52 -0.65 9.27 10.39
C ALA A 52 -0.25 10.26 11.51
N HIS A 53 0.05 11.51 11.15
CA HIS A 53 0.52 12.54 12.08
C HIS A 53 -0.65 13.41 12.54
N GLY A 54 -1.32 13.03 13.64
CA GLY A 54 -2.45 13.79 14.19
C GLY A 54 -2.90 13.29 15.55
N LYS A 55 -3.35 14.19 16.42
CA LYS A 55 -3.61 13.98 17.87
C LYS A 55 -4.53 12.78 18.17
N GLY A 56 -3.94 11.66 18.57
CA GLY A 56 -4.67 10.53 19.17
C GLY A 56 -3.97 9.20 18.89
N LYS A 57 -3.96 8.29 19.88
CA LYS A 57 -3.22 7.01 19.86
C LYS A 57 -3.24 6.28 18.50
N SER A 58 -2.07 6.23 17.86
CA SER A 58 -1.57 5.09 17.05
C SER A 58 -2.47 4.56 15.91
N ALA A 59 -2.75 5.38 14.90
CA ALA A 59 -3.34 4.93 13.62
C ALA A 59 -2.25 4.53 12.59
N GLY A 60 -1.27 3.74 13.01
CA GLY A 60 -0.25 3.23 12.08
C GLY A 60 -0.84 2.19 11.12
N VAL A 61 -0.76 2.44 9.82
CA VAL A 61 -1.26 1.57 8.75
C VAL A 61 -0.11 0.95 7.97
N ARG A 62 -0.41 -0.14 7.28
CA ARG A 62 0.48 -0.80 6.32
C ARG A 62 -0.19 -0.78 4.98
N VAL A 63 0.54 -0.32 3.99
CA VAL A 63 0.08 -0.28 2.61
C VAL A 63 0.93 -1.21 1.76
N ILE A 64 0.29 -2.10 1.02
CA ILE A 64 0.93 -2.90 -0.03
C ILE A 64 0.66 -2.23 -1.36
N TYR A 65 1.73 -1.95 -2.10
CA TYR A 65 1.65 -1.24 -3.37
C TYR A 65 2.63 -1.79 -4.41
N TYR A 66 2.44 -1.42 -5.67
CA TYR A 66 3.36 -1.70 -6.77
C TYR A 66 3.79 -0.40 -7.44
N HIS A 67 5.10 -0.22 -7.62
CA HIS A 67 5.67 0.93 -8.32
C HIS A 67 5.91 0.57 -9.79
N VAL A 68 5.15 1.17 -10.70
CA VAL A 68 5.29 1.00 -12.15
C VAL A 68 6.14 2.15 -12.69
N THR A 69 7.45 1.93 -12.76
CA THR A 69 8.42 2.95 -13.20
C THR A 69 8.15 3.43 -14.63
N SER A 70 7.83 2.51 -15.56
CA SER A 70 7.61 2.82 -16.97
C SER A 70 6.42 3.74 -17.24
N ALA A 71 5.44 3.78 -16.33
CA ALA A 71 4.20 4.54 -16.50
C ALA A 71 4.03 5.66 -15.44
N PHE A 72 5.05 5.89 -14.60
CA PHE A 72 5.01 6.84 -13.48
C PHE A 72 3.75 6.68 -12.61
N GLN A 73 3.47 5.42 -12.26
CA GLN A 73 2.27 5.00 -11.52
C GLN A 73 2.62 4.27 -10.22
N ILE A 74 1.80 4.49 -9.20
CA ILE A 74 1.76 3.67 -8.00
C ILE A 74 0.37 3.02 -7.90
N ARG A 75 0.36 1.69 -7.80
CA ARG A 75 -0.86 0.91 -7.65
C ARG A 75 -1.01 0.50 -6.19
N LEU A 76 -2.09 0.91 -5.55
CA LEU A 76 -2.37 0.67 -4.14
C LEU A 76 -3.28 -0.54 -4.01
N LEU A 77 -2.75 -1.64 -3.45
CA LEU A 77 -3.43 -2.94 -3.41
C LEU A 77 -4.23 -3.12 -2.13
N LEU A 78 -3.61 -2.90 -0.97
CA LEU A 78 -4.23 -3.16 0.34
C LEU A 78 -3.75 -2.14 1.36
N ILE A 79 -4.63 -1.78 2.30
CA ILE A 79 -4.35 -1.00 3.49
C ILE A 79 -4.90 -1.73 4.71
N TYR A 80 -4.12 -1.84 5.79
CA TYR A 80 -4.55 -2.52 7.02
C TYR A 80 -3.74 -2.05 8.24
N ARG A 81 -4.29 -2.24 9.44
CA ARG A 81 -3.60 -1.90 10.70
C ARG A 81 -2.65 -3.00 11.18
N LYS A 82 -1.73 -2.63 12.08
CA LYS A 82 -0.90 -3.59 12.82
C LYS A 82 -1.78 -4.62 13.55
N GLY A 83 -1.40 -5.90 13.54
CA GLY A 83 -2.11 -6.98 14.22
C GLY A 83 -3.16 -7.71 13.36
N ILE A 84 -3.58 -7.16 12.21
CA ILE A 84 -4.42 -7.90 11.26
C ILE A 84 -3.57 -8.93 10.51
N GLN A 85 -2.40 -8.51 9.99
CA GLN A 85 -1.56 -9.36 9.17
C GLN A 85 -0.10 -8.92 9.25
N ASP A 86 0.65 -9.47 10.22
CA ASP A 86 2.06 -9.15 10.40
C ASP A 86 2.95 -9.84 9.34
N SER A 87 2.57 -11.06 8.94
CA SER A 87 3.23 -11.87 7.91
C SER A 87 2.23 -12.31 6.83
N LEU A 88 2.61 -12.18 5.57
CA LEU A 88 1.86 -12.75 4.44
C LEU A 88 2.24 -14.23 4.30
N SER A 89 1.25 -15.11 4.38
CA SER A 89 1.42 -16.53 4.07
C SER A 89 1.78 -16.74 2.59
N GLY A 90 2.31 -17.92 2.26
CA GLY A 90 2.63 -18.25 0.86
C GLY A 90 1.41 -18.15 -0.07
N LYS A 91 0.23 -18.53 0.41
CA LYS A 91 -1.03 -18.44 -0.36
C LYS A 91 -1.40 -16.98 -0.64
N GLU A 92 -1.31 -16.11 0.36
CA GLU A 92 -1.63 -14.69 0.21
C GLU A 92 -0.64 -13.98 -0.72
N LYS A 93 0.66 -14.31 -0.63
CA LYS A 93 1.65 -13.82 -1.59
C LYS A 93 1.32 -14.25 -3.02
N ALA A 94 0.85 -15.48 -3.22
CA ALA A 94 0.44 -15.98 -4.53
C ALA A 94 -0.77 -15.22 -5.09
N VAL A 95 -1.78 -14.95 -4.26
CA VAL A 95 -2.95 -14.13 -4.64
C VAL A 95 -2.52 -12.72 -5.01
N LEU A 96 -1.69 -12.07 -4.18
CA LEU A 96 -1.17 -10.73 -4.45
C LEU A 96 -0.34 -10.68 -5.74
N CYS A 97 0.46 -11.73 -6.00
CA CYS A 97 1.21 -11.85 -7.24
C CYS A 97 0.28 -12.00 -8.46
N ALA A 98 -0.79 -12.78 -8.34
CA ALA A 98 -1.78 -12.94 -9.40
C ALA A 98 -2.50 -11.62 -9.73
N ILE A 99 -2.91 -10.87 -8.70
CA ILE A 99 -3.51 -9.53 -8.86
C ILE A 99 -2.54 -8.61 -9.59
N ASN A 100 -1.27 -8.56 -9.16
CA ASN A 100 -0.27 -7.69 -9.78
C ASN A 100 0.00 -8.05 -11.25
N LYS A 101 0.04 -9.34 -11.57
CA LYS A 101 0.23 -9.82 -12.96
C LYS A 101 -0.94 -9.46 -13.86
N GLY A 102 -2.18 -9.49 -13.36
CA GLY A 102 -3.37 -9.13 -14.14
C GLY A 102 -3.44 -7.65 -14.53
N TRP A 103 -2.59 -6.80 -13.96
CA TRP A 103 -2.49 -5.38 -14.30
C TRP A 103 -1.28 -5.04 -15.18
N LYS A 104 -0.47 -6.03 -15.59
CA LYS A 104 0.64 -5.82 -16.53
C LYS A 104 0.15 -5.74 -17.96
#